data_AF-A0A957M5H5-F1
#
_entry.id   AF-A0A957M5H5-F1
#
_cell.length_a   1.000
_cell.length_b   1.000
_cell.length_c   1.000
_cell.angle_alpha   90.00
_cell.angle_beta   90.00
_cell.angle_gamma   90.00
#
_symmetry.space_group_name_H-M   'P 1'
#
loop_
_entity.id
_entity.type
_entity.pdbx_description
1 polymer ?
#
loop_
_entity_poly.entity_id
_entity_poly.type
_entity_poly.pdbx_seq_one_letter_code
_entity_poly.pdbx_strand_id
1 'polypeptide(L)' 'GNADDATVFALPKLGAPARRALAGAGYTHLAQLTQVSAADLQKLHGMGQKAIGILRDALAARGLTFAGEPPAQQR' A
#
# COMPACT_ATOMS: atom_id res chain seq x y z
N GLY A 1 17.58 -0.86 -19.94
CA GLY A 1 17.13 -2.16 -19.42
C GLY A 1 17.68 -2.29 -18.03
N ASN A 2 16.88 -2.52 -16.98
CA ASN A 2 15.56 -3.11 -16.97
C ASN A 2 14.60 -2.32 -16.07
N ALA A 3 13.47 -1.92 -16.64
CA ALA A 3 12.33 -1.29 -15.96
C ALA A 3 11.36 -2.36 -15.39
N ASP A 4 11.85 -3.59 -15.26
CA ASP A 4 11.12 -4.80 -14.87
C ASP A 4 10.84 -4.85 -13.34
N ASP A 5 11.25 -3.84 -12.58
CA ASP A 5 11.24 -3.81 -11.11
C ASP A 5 10.18 -2.89 -10.48
N ALA A 6 9.14 -2.47 -11.22
CA ALA A 6 7.85 -2.06 -10.60
C ALA A 6 7.04 -3.29 -10.07
N THR A 7 7.80 -4.25 -9.56
CA THR A 7 7.51 -5.48 -8.84
C THR A 7 6.09 -5.64 -8.28
N VAL A 8 5.40 -6.66 -8.80
CA VAL A 8 4.07 -7.17 -8.41
C VAL A 8 4.03 -7.80 -7.01
N PHE A 9 4.38 -7.04 -5.97
CA PHE A 9 4.38 -7.56 -4.61
C PHE A 9 2.96 -7.78 -4.09
N ALA A 10 2.66 -9.00 -3.65
CA ALA A 10 1.35 -9.33 -3.07
C ALA A 10 1.01 -8.43 -1.87
N LEU A 11 -0.27 -8.09 -1.72
CA LEU A 11 -0.77 -7.39 -0.55
C LEU A 11 -0.58 -8.24 0.72
N PRO A 12 -0.25 -7.62 1.87
CA PRO A 12 -0.16 -8.33 3.15
C PRO A 12 -1.53 -8.84 3.60
N LYS A 13 -1.53 -9.67 4.65
CA LYS A 13 -2.78 -10.10 5.27
C LYS A 13 -3.48 -8.90 5.90
N LEU A 14 -4.68 -8.62 5.41
CA LEU A 14 -5.56 -7.55 5.88
C LEU A 14 -6.87 -8.15 6.39
N GLY A 15 -7.58 -7.40 7.23
CA GLY A 15 -8.97 -7.72 7.56
C GLY A 15 -9.84 -7.78 6.31
N ALA A 16 -10.91 -8.59 6.35
CA ALA A 16 -11.81 -8.76 5.21
C ALA A 16 -12.34 -7.44 4.62
N PRO A 17 -12.71 -6.40 5.41
CA PRO A 17 -13.14 -5.11 4.87
C PRO A 17 -12.05 -4.41 4.05
N ALA A 18 -10.85 -4.24 4.60
CA ALA A 18 -9.71 -3.59 3.92
C ALA A 18 -9.33 -4.33 2.62
N ARG A 19 -9.28 -5.67 2.66
CA ARG A 19 -8.98 -6.48 1.47
C ARG A 19 -10.03 -6.28 0.37
N ARG A 20 -11.32 -6.27 0.72
CA ARG A 20 -12.42 -6.04 -0.22
C ARG A 20 -12.39 -4.62 -0.78
N ALA A 21 -12.07 -3.63 0.05
CA ALA A 21 -11.95 -2.23 -0.34
C ALA A 21 -10.86 -2.02 -1.39
N LEU A 22 -9.66 -2.58 -1.14
CA LEU A 22 -8.55 -2.51 -2.09
C LEU A 22 -8.90 -3.21 -3.41
N ALA A 23 -9.43 -4.44 -3.35
CA ALA A 23 -9.84 -5.17 -4.54
C ALA A 23 -10.93 -4.43 -5.34
N GLY A 24 -11.92 -3.86 -4.65
CA GLY A 24 -12.99 -3.07 -5.26
C GLY A 24 -12.50 -1.76 -5.88
N ALA A 25 -11.40 -1.20 -5.36
CA ALA A 25 -10.72 -0.04 -5.92
C ALA A 25 -9.65 -0.40 -6.97
N GLY A 26 -9.48 -1.68 -7.32
CA GLY A 26 -8.53 -2.14 -8.34
C GLY A 26 -7.08 -2.32 -7.85
N TYR A 27 -6.83 -2.15 -6.56
CA TYR A 27 -5.52 -2.37 -5.96
C TYR A 27 -5.35 -3.85 -5.58
N THR A 28 -4.42 -4.51 -6.25
CA THR A 28 -4.16 -5.96 -6.12
C THR A 28 -2.75 -6.26 -5.65
N HIS A 29 -1.84 -5.29 -5.71
CA HIS A 29 -0.44 -5.43 -5.28
C HIS A 29 0.12 -4.12 -4.72
N LEU A 30 1.20 -4.21 -3.93
CA LEU A 30 1.78 -3.07 -3.20
C LEU A 30 2.35 -1.99 -4.13
N ALA A 31 2.92 -2.34 -5.29
CA ALA A 31 3.49 -1.32 -6.16
C ALA A 31 2.45 -0.30 -6.65
N GLN A 32 1.19 -0.70 -6.87
CA GLN A 32 0.12 0.25 -7.18
C GLN A 32 -0.12 1.26 -6.06
N LEU A 33 0.16 0.87 -4.81
CA LEU A 33 -0.03 1.74 -3.66
C LEU A 33 1.01 2.87 -3.61
N THR A 34 2.13 2.75 -4.34
CA THR A 34 3.13 3.83 -4.44
C THR A 34 2.62 5.04 -5.23
N GLN A 35 1.53 4.87 -5.97
CA GLN A 35 0.91 5.90 -6.80
C GLN A 35 -0.26 6.61 -6.10
N VAL A 36 -0.58 6.23 -4.87
CA VAL A 36 -1.70 6.81 -4.10
C VAL A 36 -1.27 7.20 -2.70
N SER A 37 -1.92 8.23 -2.17
CA SER A 37 -1.66 8.67 -0.81
C SER A 37 -2.34 7.75 0.21
N ALA A 38 -1.75 7.64 1.40
CA ALA A 38 -2.39 6.95 2.52
C ALA A 38 -3.77 7.57 2.87
N ALA A 39 -3.90 8.90 2.73
CA ALA A 39 -5.14 9.62 3.01
C ALA A 39 -6.26 9.24 2.01
N ASP A 40 -5.94 9.04 0.73
CA ASP A 40 -6.92 8.61 -0.26
C ASP A 40 -7.37 7.17 -0.01
N LEU A 41 -6.45 6.29 0.38
CA LEU A 41 -6.82 4.93 0.76
C LEU A 41 -7.72 4.91 2.00
N GLN A 42 -7.52 5.81 2.98
CA GLN A 42 -8.39 5.91 4.16
C GLN A 42 -9.84 6.29 3.84
N LYS A 43 -10.09 6.91 2.68
CA LYS A 43 -11.46 7.22 2.22
C LYS A 43 -12.22 5.96 1.79
N LEU A 44 -11.53 4.85 1.50
CA LEU A 44 -12.18 3.61 1.12
C LEU A 44 -12.83 2.96 2.35
N HIS A 45 -14.11 2.55 2.23
CA HIS A 45 -14.82 1.90 3.31
C HIS A 45 -14.11 0.62 3.77
N GLY A 46 -13.66 0.58 5.03
CA GLY A 46 -12.90 -0.54 5.60
C GLY A 46 -11.38 -0.33 5.65
N MET A 47 -10.85 0.78 5.14
CA MET A 47 -9.43 1.16 5.22
C MET A 47 -9.14 2.05 6.44
N GLY A 48 -9.23 1.47 7.63
CA GLY A 48 -8.87 2.17 8.87
C GLY A 48 -7.36 2.33 9.05
N GLN A 49 -6.95 3.14 10.05
CA GLN A 49 -5.54 3.39 10.41
C GLN A 49 -4.71 2.12 10.55
N LYS A 50 -5.28 1.04 11.11
CA LYS A 50 -4.59 -0.26 11.23
C LYS A 50 -4.22 -0.86 9.87
N ALA A 51 -5.12 -0.80 8.89
CA ALA A 51 -4.84 -1.32 7.55
C ALA A 51 -3.75 -0.49 6.86
N ILE A 52 -3.80 0.83 7.01
CA ILE A 52 -2.78 1.75 6.49
C ILE A 52 -1.42 1.47 7.11
N GLY A 53 -1.33 1.26 8.43
CA GLY A 53 -0.08 0.90 9.11
C GLY A 53 0.54 -0.37 8.53
N ILE A 54 -0.26 -1.43 8.39
CA ILE A 54 0.20 -2.71 7.81
C ILE A 54 0.72 -2.53 6.38
N LEU A 55 0.03 -1.74 5.56
CA LEU A 55 0.46 -1.46 4.19
C LEU A 55 1.74 -0.63 4.16
N ARG A 56 1.87 0.36 5.04
CA ARG A 56 3.07 1.18 5.18
C ARG A 56 4.27 0.31 5.54
N ASP A 57 4.13 -0.59 6.52
CA ASP A 57 5.20 -1.49 6.93
C ASP A 57 5.59 -2.43 5.77
N ALA A 58 4.61 -2.93 5.02
CA ALA A 58 4.85 -3.81 3.88
C ALA A 58 5.55 -3.10 2.70
N LEU A 59 5.26 -1.82 2.48
CA LEU A 59 5.96 -0.95 1.54
C LEU A 59 7.38 -0.65 2.02
N ALA A 60 7.54 -0.26 3.28
CA ALA A 60 8.83 0.10 3.87
C ALA A 60 9.82 -1.09 3.88
N ALA A 61 9.34 -2.31 4.13
CA ALA A 61 10.14 -3.53 4.03
C ALA A 61 10.73 -3.78 2.62
N ARG A 62 10.29 -3.01 1.61
CA ARG A 62 10.73 -3.06 0.21
C ARG A 62 11.37 -1.75 -0.23
N GLY A 63 11.62 -0.81 0.69
CA GLY A 63 12.13 0.52 0.35
C GLY A 63 11.13 1.39 -0.41
N LEU A 64 9.83 1.08 -0.37
CA LEU A 64 8.76 1.83 -1.03
C LEU A 64 7.98 2.70 -0.03
N THR A 65 7.25 3.68 -0.56
CA THR A 65 6.32 4.53 0.21
C THR A 65 5.01 4.73 -0.53
N PHE A 66 4.00 5.25 0.17
CA PHE A 66 2.84 5.85 -0.46
C PHE A 66 3.22 7.13 -1.21
N ALA A 67 2.39 7.54 -2.17
CA ALA A 67 2.60 8.79 -2.87
C ALA A 67 2.59 9.97 -1.90
N GLY A 68 3.64 10.82 -1.98
CA GLY A 68 3.78 12.02 -1.17
C GLY A 68 4.24 11.77 0.28
N GLU A 69 4.46 10.52 0.70
CA GLU A 69 5.13 10.25 1.97
C GLU A 69 6.65 10.18 1.78
N PRO A 70 7.43 10.86 2.64
CA PRO A 70 8.88 10.66 2.64
C PRO A 70 9.19 9.22 3.02
N PRO A 71 10.30 8.64 2.51
CA PRO A 71 10.79 7.36 3.00
C PRO A 71 10.85 7.39 4.52
N ALA A 72 10.27 6.37 5.15
CA ALA A 72 10.41 6.21 6.59
C ALA A 72 11.91 6.16 6.88
N GLN A 73 12.45 7.25 7.42
CA GLN A 73 13.86 7.37 7.77
C GLN A 73 14.16 6.15 8.65
N GLN A 74 14.98 5.22 8.16
CA GLN A 74 15.36 4.00 8.87
C GLN A 74 15.80 4.42 10.29
N ARG A 75 14.98 4.09 11.29
CA ARG A 75 15.29 4.31 12.70
C ARG A 75 15.96 3.07 13.25
#